data_AF-A0AAI9PCA2-F1
#
_entry.id   AF-A0AAI9PCA2-F1
#
_cell.length_a   1.000
_cell.length_b   1.000
_cell.length_c   1.000
_cell.angle_alpha   90.00
_cell.angle_beta   90.00
_cell.angle_gamma   90.00
#
_symmetry.space_group_name_H-M   'P 1'
#
loop_
_entity.id
_entity.type
_entity.pdbx_description
1 polymer ?
#
loop_
_entity_poly.entity_id
_entity_poly.type
_entity_poly.pdbx_seq_one_letter_code
_entity_poly.pdbx_strand_id
1 'polypeptide(L)'
;MKSVDERFKSIHPHYFRHNWNQWFSEIIDKNNDLSKDPNSNRNFISSSEEAKSRMYQMGHTSESSAKPYVERHIRNKTNKLVLEEQEELQRLIIESQKNRGYE
;
A
#
# COMPACT_ATOMS: atom_id res chain seq x y z
N MET A 1 -12.02 -25.41 23.56
CA MET A 1 -11.07 -24.52 22.84
C MET A 1 -10.77 -23.34 23.74
N LYS A 2 -9.50 -22.98 23.99
CA LYS A 2 -9.18 -21.78 24.80
C LYS A 2 -9.64 -20.53 24.06
N SER A 3 -10.22 -19.55 24.77
CA SER A 3 -10.56 -18.26 24.19
C SER A 3 -9.31 -17.50 23.78
N VAL A 4 -9.40 -16.70 22.72
CA VAL A 4 -8.33 -15.77 22.32
C VAL A 4 -8.15 -14.73 23.43
N ASP A 5 -6.88 -14.41 23.75
CA ASP A 5 -6.51 -13.37 24.70
C ASP A 5 -7.06 -12.00 24.23
N GLU A 6 -7.56 -11.19 25.16
CA GLU A 6 -8.21 -9.90 24.88
C GLU A 6 -7.34 -8.99 24.01
N ARG A 7 -6.02 -9.02 24.22
CA ARG A 7 -5.04 -8.21 23.48
C ARG A 7 -5.02 -8.51 21.99
N PHE A 8 -5.46 -9.69 21.58
CA PHE A 8 -5.46 -10.16 20.20
C PHE A 8 -6.86 -10.29 19.62
N LYS A 9 -7.91 -9.82 20.31
CA LYS A 9 -9.29 -9.93 19.81
C LYS A 9 -9.52 -9.26 18.46
N SER A 10 -8.77 -8.20 18.16
CA SER A 10 -8.86 -7.49 16.88
C SER A 10 -8.09 -8.19 15.74
N ILE A 11 -7.22 -9.16 16.05
CA ILE A 11 -6.44 -9.87 15.04
C ILE A 11 -7.24 -11.08 14.55
N HIS A 12 -7.87 -10.90 13.40
CA HIS A 12 -8.59 -11.99 12.74
C HIS A 12 -7.67 -12.79 11.82
N PRO A 13 -7.89 -14.10 11.63
CA PRO A 13 -7.09 -14.92 10.70
C PRO A 13 -6.99 -14.33 9.28
N HIS A 14 -8.03 -13.64 8.83
CA HIS A 14 -8.05 -12.98 7.53
C HIS A 14 -7.00 -11.84 7.40
N TYR A 15 -6.57 -11.25 8.52
CA TYR A 15 -5.51 -10.25 8.55
C TYR A 15 -4.19 -10.79 7.99
N PHE A 16 -3.81 -12.02 8.35
CA PHE A 16 -2.57 -12.63 7.86
C PHE A 16 -2.56 -12.77 6.34
N ARG A 17 -3.74 -13.07 5.74
CA ARG A 17 -3.91 -13.10 4.29
C ARG A 17 -3.67 -11.73 3.67
N HIS A 18 -4.24 -10.68 4.24
CA HIS A 18 -4.02 -9.32 3.74
C HIS A 18 -2.56 -8.88 3.88
N ASN A 19 -1.95 -9.16 5.02
CA ASN A 19 -0.55 -8.84 5.29
C ASN A 19 0.39 -9.56 4.33
N TRP A 20 0.18 -10.85 4.07
CA TRP A 20 0.96 -11.59 3.09
C TRP A 20 0.84 -10.98 1.68
N ASN A 21 -0.36 -10.57 1.27
CA ASN A 21 -0.55 -9.95 -0.04
C ASN A 21 0.16 -8.59 -0.19
N GLN A 22 0.26 -7.82 0.90
CA GLN A 22 1.06 -6.58 0.94
C GLN A 22 2.55 -6.88 0.83
N TRP A 23 3.08 -7.81 1.63
CA TRP A 23 4.48 -8.21 1.54
C TRP A 23 4.85 -8.77 0.17
N PHE A 24 3.98 -9.57 -0.44
CA PHE A 24 4.19 -10.07 -1.79
C PHE A 24 4.36 -8.92 -2.79
N SER A 25 3.46 -7.93 -2.72
CA SER A 25 3.52 -6.71 -3.50
C SER A 25 4.84 -5.93 -3.30
N GLU A 26 5.31 -5.77 -2.06
CA GLU A 26 6.59 -5.09 -1.75
C GLU A 26 7.81 -5.85 -2.31
N ILE A 27 7.80 -7.18 -2.28
CA ILE A 27 8.85 -8.00 -2.88
C ILE A 27 8.91 -7.79 -4.40
N ILE A 28 7.75 -7.69 -5.06
CA ILE A 28 7.64 -7.41 -6.50
C ILE A 28 8.17 -6.03 -6.83
N ASP A 29 7.82 -4.99 -6.05
CA ASP A 29 8.38 -3.65 -6.23
C ASP A 29 9.90 -3.66 -6.16
N LYS A 30 10.44 -4.29 -5.11
CA LYS A 30 11.89 -4.40 -4.93
C LYS A 30 12.55 -5.14 -6.09
N ASN A 31 11.92 -6.19 -6.59
CA ASN A 31 12.41 -6.89 -7.77
C ASN A 31 12.42 -5.97 -9.01
N ASN A 32 11.33 -5.22 -9.22
CA ASN A 32 11.18 -4.32 -10.36
C ASN A 32 12.11 -3.12 -10.30
N ASP A 33 12.46 -2.65 -9.11
CA ASP A 33 13.49 -1.63 -8.93
C ASP A 33 14.87 -2.18 -9.27
N LEU A 34 15.18 -3.40 -8.80
CA LEU A 34 16.44 -4.08 -9.10
C LEU A 34 16.55 -4.53 -10.57
N SER A 35 15.45 -4.73 -11.29
CA SER A 35 15.47 -5.08 -12.72
C SER A 35 15.80 -3.87 -13.62
N LYS A 36 15.84 -2.65 -13.07
CA LYS A 36 16.24 -1.45 -13.82
C LYS A 36 17.76 -1.36 -14.00
N ASP A 37 18.55 -2.07 -13.19
CA ASP A 37 20.00 -2.13 -13.33
C ASP A 37 20.37 -2.99 -14.56
N PRO A 38 21.11 -2.46 -15.54
CA PRO A 38 21.54 -3.21 -16.72
C PRO A 38 22.38 -4.46 -16.42
N ASN A 39 23.00 -4.55 -15.25
CA ASN A 39 23.79 -5.70 -14.81
C ASN A 39 22.97 -6.74 -14.03
N SER A 40 21.67 -6.50 -13.84
CA SER A 40 20.78 -7.37 -13.09
C SER A 40 20.20 -8.47 -13.98
N ASN A 41 20.20 -9.71 -13.49
CA ASN A 41 19.54 -10.84 -14.14
C ASN A 41 18.03 -10.93 -13.81
N ARG A 42 17.44 -9.88 -13.23
CA ARG A 42 16.04 -9.87 -12.81
C ARG A 42 15.15 -9.34 -13.93
N ASN A 43 14.02 -9.99 -14.14
CA ASN A 43 13.00 -9.52 -15.05
C ASN A 43 12.02 -8.58 -14.33
N PHE A 44 11.56 -7.55 -15.05
CA PHE A 44 10.45 -6.72 -14.62
C PHE A 44 9.15 -7.54 -14.61
N ILE A 45 8.35 -7.37 -13.57
CA ILE A 45 7.06 -8.05 -13.37
C ILE A 45 5.96 -7.00 -13.47
N SER A 46 5.11 -7.14 -14.48
CA SER A 46 3.96 -6.27 -14.69
C SER A 46 2.83 -6.50 -13.67
N SER A 47 1.94 -5.53 -13.57
CA SER A 47 0.71 -5.61 -12.76
C SER A 47 -0.13 -6.86 -13.06
N SER A 48 -0.20 -7.29 -14.32
CA SER A 48 -0.96 -8.50 -14.71
C SER A 48 -0.25 -9.77 -14.27
N GLU A 49 1.08 -9.84 -14.38
CA GLU A 49 1.87 -10.98 -13.91
C GLU A 49 1.82 -11.12 -12.38
N GLU A 50 1.85 -10.00 -11.65
CA GLU A 50 1.63 -9.97 -10.21
C GLU A 50 0.24 -10.51 -9.86
N ALA A 51 -0.81 -10.07 -10.58
CA ALA A 51 -2.18 -10.51 -10.35
C ALA A 51 -2.36 -12.02 -10.58
N LYS A 52 -1.78 -12.55 -11.67
CA LYS A 52 -1.78 -14.00 -11.99
C LYS A 52 -1.01 -14.81 -10.97
N SER A 53 0.18 -14.35 -10.59
CA SER A 53 1.01 -15.01 -9.56
C SER A 53 0.27 -15.10 -8.23
N ARG A 54 -0.38 -14.00 -7.82
CA ARG A 54 -1.22 -13.98 -6.63
C ARG A 54 -2.42 -14.90 -6.75
N MET A 55 -3.14 -14.87 -7.88
CA MET A 55 -4.29 -15.74 -8.12
C MET A 55 -3.91 -17.22 -7.93
N TYR A 56 -2.79 -17.63 -8.52
CA TYR A 56 -2.25 -18.99 -8.39
C TYR A 56 -1.89 -19.33 -6.94
N GLN A 57 -1.07 -18.51 -6.28
CA GLN A 57 -0.61 -18.75 -4.90
C GLN A 57 -1.77 -18.79 -3.88
N MET A 58 -2.82 -18.00 -4.12
CA MET A 58 -3.96 -17.87 -3.22
C MET A 58 -5.11 -18.83 -3.52
N GLY A 59 -4.98 -19.64 -4.59
CA GLY A 59 -6.02 -20.56 -5.05
C GLY A 59 -7.30 -19.86 -5.51
N HIS A 60 -7.19 -18.65 -6.05
CA HIS A 60 -8.34 -17.89 -6.53
C HIS A 60 -8.69 -18.25 -7.98
N THR A 61 -9.97 -18.12 -8.33
CA THR A 61 -10.47 -18.32 -9.69
C THR A 61 -10.40 -17.06 -10.55
N SER A 62 -10.11 -15.89 -9.95
CA SER A 62 -10.10 -14.60 -10.63
C SER A 62 -8.99 -13.68 -10.13
N GLU A 63 -8.36 -13.00 -11.09
CA GLU A 63 -7.39 -11.92 -10.87
C GLU A 63 -8.00 -10.70 -10.17
N SER A 64 -9.32 -10.51 -10.21
CA SER A 64 -10.01 -9.36 -9.59
C SER A 64 -9.71 -9.19 -8.11
N SER A 65 -9.49 -10.30 -7.41
CA SER A 65 -9.09 -10.34 -6.00
C SER A 65 -7.73 -9.68 -5.70
N ALA A 66 -6.88 -9.52 -6.71
CA ALA A 66 -5.58 -8.86 -6.62
C ALA A 66 -5.67 -7.33 -6.70
N LYS A 67 -6.78 -6.79 -7.21
CA LYS A 67 -6.96 -5.36 -7.54
C LYS A 67 -6.52 -4.42 -6.40
N PRO A 68 -6.94 -4.62 -5.13
CA PRO A 68 -6.56 -3.70 -4.05
C PRO A 68 -5.04 -3.60 -3.80
N TYR A 69 -4.28 -4.63 -4.15
CA TYR A 69 -2.84 -4.69 -3.93
C TYR A 69 -2.06 -4.16 -5.12
N VAL A 70 -2.51 -4.49 -6.34
CA VAL A 70 -1.90 -4.01 -7.57
C VAL A 70 -2.07 -2.49 -7.71
N GLU A 71 -3.24 -1.96 -7.33
CA GLU A 71 -3.55 -0.53 -7.42
C GLU A 71 -3.09 0.27 -6.18
N ARG A 72 -2.38 -0.35 -5.22
CA ARG A 72 -1.96 0.31 -3.98
C ARG A 72 -1.14 1.58 -4.22
N HIS A 73 -0.32 1.60 -5.27
CA HIS A 73 0.53 2.74 -5.62
C HIS A 73 -0.29 3.97 -5.97
N ILE A 74 -1.43 3.78 -6.64
CA ILE A 74 -2.36 4.86 -6.97
C ILE A 74 -2.91 5.44 -5.66
N ARG A 75 -3.43 4.57 -4.78
CA ARG A 75 -3.95 4.99 -3.48
C ARG A 75 -2.90 5.72 -2.64
N ASN A 76 -1.68 5.19 -2.56
CA ASN A 76 -0.60 5.78 -1.79
C ASN A 76 -0.19 7.15 -2.36
N LYS A 77 -0.10 7.28 -3.68
CA LYS A 77 0.19 8.55 -4.35
C LYS A 77 -0.91 9.57 -4.10
N THR A 78 -2.17 9.18 -4.22
CA THR A 78 -3.32 10.05 -3.93
C THR A 78 -3.31 10.51 -2.47
N ASN A 79 -3.11 9.59 -1.52
CA ASN A 79 -3.04 9.94 -0.10
C ASN A 79 -1.92 10.93 0.20
N LYS A 80 -0.75 10.76 -0.43
CA LYS A 80 0.39 11.67 -0.27
C LYS A 80 0.05 13.07 -0.78
N LEU A 81 -0.54 13.18 -1.97
CA LEU A 81 -0.94 14.47 -2.54
C LEU A 81 -1.97 15.20 -1.68
N VAL A 82 -2.97 14.46 -1.18
CA VAL A 82 -4.00 15.02 -0.29
C VAL A 82 -3.37 15.50 1.03
N LEU A 83 -2.41 14.75 1.58
CA LEU A 83 -1.71 15.16 2.79
C LEU A 83 -0.90 16.45 2.56
N GLU A 84 -0.19 16.56 1.45
CA GLU A 84 0.57 17.77 1.08
C GLU A 84 -0.34 19.00 0.96
N GLU A 85 -1.54 18.84 0.39
CA GLU A 85 -2.55 19.91 0.30
C GLU A 85 -3.09 20.31 1.68
N GLN A 86 -3.39 19.33 2.54
CA GLN A 86 -3.85 19.58 3.91
C GLN A 86 -2.80 20.35 4.72
N GLU A 87 -1.53 19.99 4.59
CA GLU A 87 -0.42 20.68 5.25
C GLU A 87 -0.27 22.13 4.78
N GLU A 88 -0.45 22.40 3.48
CA GLU A 88 -0.43 23.76 2.94
C GLU A 88 -1.60 24.61 3.46
N LEU A 89 -2.80 24.06 3.43
CA LEU A 89 -3.98 24.75 3.99
C LEU A 89 -3.78 25.07 5.47
N GLN A 90 -3.17 24.15 6.24
CA GLN A 90 -2.86 24.38 7.64
C GLN A 90 -1.83 25.52 7.81
N ARG A 91 -0.79 25.59 6.96
CA ARG A 91 0.18 26.70 6.97
C ARG A 91 -0.51 28.05 6.73
N LEU A 92 -1.36 28.13 5.71
CA LEU A 92 -2.09 29.36 5.36
C LEU A 92 -3.04 29.81 6.47
N ILE A 93 -3.73 28.87 7.14
CA ILE A 93 -4.59 29.18 8.29
C ILE A 93 -3.76 29.77 9.43
N ILE A 94 -2.61 29.17 9.76
CA ILE A 94 -1.72 29.65 10.82
C ILE A 94 -1.21 31.06 10.50
N GLU A 95 -0.82 31.32 9.25
CA GLU A 95 -0.34 32.64 8.81
C GLU A 95 -1.46 33.71 8.88
N SER A 96 -2.67 33.37 8.42
CA SER A 96 -3.83 34.27 8.51
C SER A 96 -4.19 34.62 9.96
N GLN A 97 -4.14 33.65 10.87
CA GLN A 97 -4.41 33.87 12.29
C GLN A 97 -3.34 34.75 12.95
N LYS A 98 -2.06 34.56 12.59
CA LYS A 98 -0.98 35.44 13.06
C LYS A 98 -1.22 36.88 12.62
N ASN A 99 -1.54 37.10 11.35
CA ASN A 99 -1.76 38.45 10.82
C ASN A 99 -2.96 39.15 11.48
N ARG A 100 -4.01 38.41 11.85
CA ARG A 100 -5.16 38.95 12.60
C ARG A 100 -4.89 39.25 14.09
N GLY A 101 -3.83 38.67 14.67
CA GLY A 101 -3.43 38.93 16.06
C GLY A 101 -2.53 40.15 16.24
N TYR A 102 -2.16 40.84 15.16
CA TYR A 102 -1.38 42.08 15.15
C TYR A 102 -2.21 43.32 14.73
N GLU A 103 -3.52 43.15 14.51
CA GLU A 103 -4.52 44.23 14.44
C GLU A 103 -5.24 44.38 15.79
#